data_AF-R8B2W0-F1
#
_entry.id   AF-R8B2W0-F1
#
_cell.length_a   1.000
_cell.length_b   1.000
_cell.length_c   1.000
_cell.angle_alpha   90.00
_cell.angle_beta   90.00
_cell.angle_gamma   90.00
#
_symmetry.space_group_name_H-M   'P 1'
#
loop_
_entity.id
_entity.type
_entity.pdbx_description
1 polymer ?
#
loop_
_entity_poly.entity_id
_entity_poly.type
_entity_poly.pdbx_seq_one_letter_code
_entity_poly.pdbx_strand_id
1 'polypeptide(L)' 'MGYGTGNYGEGVYGQVSSAITESEIIPPDAKEALKDYLKDTFRDLWSSLEDILHLDPPAVLLEHWDKLVELVKLLMS' A
#
# COMPACT_ATOMS: atom_id res chain seq x y z
N MET A 1 -14.32 -23.07 -7.26
CA MET A 1 -13.08 -22.49 -7.80
C MET A 1 -12.20 -22.19 -6.60
N GLY A 2 -11.27 -23.09 -6.30
CA GLY A 2 -10.38 -22.97 -5.15
C GLY A 2 -9.18 -22.12 -5.55
N TYR A 3 -9.04 -20.94 -4.97
CA TYR A 3 -7.82 -20.16 -5.08
C TYR A 3 -6.82 -20.76 -4.09
N GLY A 4 -5.97 -21.65 -4.61
CA GLY A 4 -4.77 -22.12 -3.94
C GLY A 4 -3.63 -21.11 -4.08
N THR A 5 -2.52 -21.51 -3.46
CA THR A 5 -1.15 -20.98 -3.59
C THR A 5 -0.88 -19.66 -2.89
N GLY A 6 -0.06 -19.75 -1.83
CA GLY A 6 0.42 -18.63 -1.04
C GLY A 6 1.24 -17.65 -1.88
N ASN A 7 0.87 -16.38 -1.74
CA ASN A 7 1.65 -15.20 -2.11
C ASN A 7 1.24 -14.12 -1.09
N TYR A 8 1.72 -14.24 0.15
CA TYR A 8 1.34 -13.32 1.22
C TYR A 8 1.69 -11.86 0.86
N GLY A 9 2.75 -11.64 0.08
CA GLY A 9 3.12 -10.31 -0.44
C GLY A 9 2.28 -9.78 -1.61
N GLU A 10 1.71 -10.66 -2.46
CA GLU A 10 0.88 -10.20 -3.59
C GLU A 10 -0.55 -9.84 -3.15
N GLY A 11 -1.05 -10.45 -2.07
CA GLY A 11 -2.35 -10.15 -1.49
C GLY A 11 -2.42 -8.79 -0.78
N VAL A 12 -1.41 -8.44 0.03
CA VAL A 12 -1.39 -7.17 0.76
C VAL A 12 -1.13 -6.00 -0.20
N TYR A 13 -0.12 -6.12 -1.07
CA TYR A 13 0.16 -5.11 -2.09
C TYR A 13 -1.04 -4.89 -3.02
N GLY A 14 -1.68 -5.97 -3.48
CA GLY A 14 -2.88 -5.87 -4.31
C GLY A 14 -4.02 -5.10 -3.65
N GLN A 15 -4.29 -5.39 -2.37
CA GLN A 15 -5.33 -4.68 -1.60
C GLN A 15 -5.02 -3.20 -1.43
N VAL A 16 -3.80 -2.84 -1.03
CA VAL A 16 -3.41 -1.44 -0.86
C VAL A 16 -3.34 -0.69 -2.18
N SER A 17 -2.82 -1.33 -3.23
CA SER A 17 -2.77 -0.75 -4.58
C SER A 17 -4.16 -0.42 -5.13
N SER A 18 -5.13 -1.33 -4.95
CA SER A 18 -6.54 -1.06 -5.32
C SER A 18 -7.09 0.09 -4.49
N ALA A 19 -6.92 0.06 -3.17
CA ALA A 19 -7.44 1.10 -2.29
C ALA A 19 -6.81 2.48 -2.58
N ILE A 20 -5.51 2.58 -2.86
CA ILE A 20 -4.86 3.82 -3.32
C ILE A 20 -5.50 4.30 -4.63
N THR A 21 -5.77 3.39 -5.56
CA THR A 21 -6.36 3.71 -6.86
C THR A 21 -7.78 4.26 -6.69
N GLU A 22 -8.59 3.65 -5.82
CA GLU A 22 -9.97 4.02 -5.52
C GLU A 22 -10.07 5.24 -4.57
N SER A 23 -8.99 5.56 -3.86
CA SER A 23 -8.92 6.65 -2.91
C SER A 23 -9.23 8.01 -3.52
N GLU A 24 -10.15 8.77 -2.93
CA GLU A 24 -10.39 10.18 -3.30
C GLU A 24 -9.48 11.16 -2.53
N ILE A 25 -8.90 10.71 -1.41
CA ILE A 25 -8.01 11.53 -0.56
C ILE A 25 -6.59 11.66 -1.12
N ILE A 26 -6.10 10.63 -1.80
CA ILE A 26 -4.76 10.61 -2.41
C ILE A 26 -4.84 11.23 -3.83
N PRO A 27 -4.05 12.27 -4.14
CA PRO A 27 -4.06 12.87 -5.48
C PRO A 27 -3.46 11.90 -6.51
N PRO A 28 -3.90 11.96 -7.79
CA PRO A 28 -3.49 11.00 -8.82
C PRO A 28 -1.98 10.90 -9.02
N ASP A 29 -1.27 12.03 -8.91
CA ASP A 29 0.20 12.09 -8.99
C ASP A 29 0.88 11.27 -7.89
N ALA A 30 0.35 11.37 -6.66
CA ALA A 30 0.84 10.61 -5.52
C ALA A 30 0.43 9.13 -5.56
N LYS A 31 -0.70 8.79 -6.20
CA LYS A 31 -1.16 7.39 -6.31
C LYS A 31 -0.11 6.55 -7.03
N GLU A 32 0.40 7.04 -8.15
CA GLU A 32 1.43 6.33 -8.92
C GLU A 32 2.73 6.24 -8.14
N ALA A 33 3.19 7.33 -7.53
CA ALA A 33 4.43 7.36 -6.76
C ALA A 33 4.37 6.46 -5.51
N LEU A 34 3.25 6.43 -4.78
CA LEU A 34 3.05 5.53 -3.66
C LEU A 34 3.01 4.08 -4.13
N LYS A 35 2.25 3.76 -5.18
CA LYS A 35 2.18 2.39 -5.70
C LYS A 35 3.54 1.89 -6.19
N ASP A 36 4.30 2.73 -6.88
CA ASP A 36 5.64 2.39 -7.37
C ASP A 36 6.60 2.17 -6.19
N TYR A 37 6.62 3.08 -5.22
CA TYR A 37 7.40 2.92 -4.00
C TYR A 37 7.06 1.64 -3.25
N LEU A 38 5.77 1.37 -3.04
CA LEU A 38 5.29 0.18 -2.33
C LEU A 38 5.64 -1.11 -3.07
N LYS A 39 5.63 -1.08 -4.41
CA LYS A 39 6.02 -2.21 -5.25
C LYS A 39 7.53 -2.48 -5.18
N ASP A 40 8.34 -1.42 -5.16
CA ASP A 40 9.81 -1.49 -5.13
C ASP A 40 10.34 -1.83 -3.73
N THR A 41 9.70 -1.28 -2.69
CA THR A 41 10.05 -1.44 -1.26
C THR A 41 9.57 -2.77 -0.69
N PHE A 42 9.79 -3.87 -1.42
CA PHE A 42 9.54 -5.26 -1.02
C PHE A 42 8.15 -5.85 -1.25
N ARG A 43 7.87 -6.24 -2.49
CA ARG A 43 6.84 -7.23 -2.85
C ARG A 43 6.85 -8.53 -2.00
N ASP A 44 7.99 -8.89 -1.39
CA ASP A 44 8.20 -10.16 -0.66
C ASP A 44 8.14 -10.05 0.88
N LEU A 45 8.22 -8.85 1.48
CA LEU A 45 8.22 -8.70 2.95
C LEU A 45 6.85 -8.41 3.54
N TRP A 46 5.86 -8.11 2.70
CA TRP A 46 4.55 -7.69 3.17
C TRP A 46 3.77 -8.90 3.67
N SER A 47 3.81 -9.13 4.98
CA SER A 47 2.97 -10.14 5.63
C SER A 47 1.63 -9.56 6.04
N SER A 48 1.56 -8.26 6.30
CA SER A 48 0.36 -7.58 6.79
C SER A 48 0.31 -6.10 6.39
N LEU A 49 -0.88 -5.51 6.44
CA LEU A 49 -1.08 -4.08 6.21
C LEU A 49 -0.28 -3.21 7.19
N GLU A 50 -0.02 -3.72 8.39
CA GLU A 50 0.81 -3.06 9.41
C GLU A 50 2.25 -2.85 8.98
N ASP A 51 2.82 -3.75 8.16
CA ASP A 51 4.19 -3.61 7.66
C ASP A 51 4.38 -2.27 6.92
N ILE A 52 3.33 -1.82 6.23
CA ILE A 52 3.32 -0.54 5.49
C ILE A 52 3.45 0.65 6.45
N LEU A 53 2.86 0.56 7.64
CA LEU A 53 2.92 1.61 8.65
C LEU A 53 4.32 1.73 9.28
N HIS A 54 5.13 0.69 9.16
CA HIS A 54 6.52 0.67 9.64
C HIS A 54 7.53 1.09 8.57
N LEU A 55 7.11 1.33 7.32
CA LEU A 55 7.98 1.81 6.27
C LEU A 55 8.32 3.29 6.48
N ASP A 56 9.56 3.64 6.18
CA ASP A 56 10.03 5.01 6.19
C ASP A 56 9.81 5.60 4.78
N PRO A 57 8.86 6.52 4.56
CA PRO A 57 8.60 7.07 3.24
C PRO A 57 9.74 8.01 2.78
N PRO A 58 10.03 8.06 1.48
CA PRO A 58 10.92 9.08 0.94
C PRO A 58 10.29 10.47 1.11
N ALA A 59 11.11 11.51 1.17
CA ALA A 59 10.67 12.87 1.47
C ALA A 59 9.58 13.40 0.52
N VAL A 60 9.57 12.95 -0.73
CA VAL A 60 8.58 13.30 -1.75
C VAL A 60 7.20 12.67 -1.50
N LEU A 61 7.15 11.59 -0.73
CA LEU A 61 5.90 10.90 -0.37
C LEU A 61 5.42 11.26 1.03
N LEU A 62 6.24 11.89 1.89
CA LEU A 62 5.86 12.28 3.25
C LEU A 62 4.52 13.04 3.30
N GLU A 63 4.32 14.03 2.43
CA GLU A 63 3.10 14.84 2.38
C GLU A 63 1.84 14.03 1.99
N HIS A 64 2.02 12.86 1.39
CA HIS A 64 0.95 11.96 0.96
C HIS A 64 0.92 10.67 1.79
N TRP A 65 1.93 10.46 2.62
CA TRP A 65 2.09 9.26 3.43
C TRP A 65 1.05 9.20 4.54
N ASP A 66 0.75 10.32 5.20
CA ASP A 66 -0.34 10.39 6.17
C ASP A 66 -1.67 9.90 5.59
N LYS A 67 -1.95 10.24 4.32
CA LYS A 67 -3.16 9.80 3.61
C LYS A 67 -3.13 8.30 3.30
N LEU A 68 -1.97 7.78 2.92
CA LEU A 68 -1.79 6.34 2.74
C LEU A 68 -2.00 5.62 4.08
N VAL A 69 -1.38 6.09 5.16
CA VAL A 69 -1.49 5.54 6.51
C VAL A 69 -2.95 5.52 6.98
N GLU A 70 -3.69 6.61 6.78
CA GLU A 70 -5.12 6.67 7.10
C GLU A 70 -5.91 5.61 6.30
N LEU A 71 -5.64 5.50 5.00
CA LEU A 71 -6.28 4.52 4.14
C LEU A 71 -5.93 3.07 4.53
N VAL A 72 -4.69 2.79 4.88
CA VAL A 72 -4.25 1.48 5.37
C VAL A 72 -4.95 1.13 6.69
N LYS A 73 -5.08 2.09 7.62
CA LYS A 73 -5.84 1.90 8.86
C LYS A 73 -7.32 1.61 8.62
N LEU A 74 -7.92 2.25 7.63
CA LEU A 74 -9.31 1.97 7.24
C LEU A 74 -9.49 0.54 6.70
N LEU A 75 -8.51 0.02 5.96
CA LEU A 75 -8.53 -1.37 5.47
C LEU A 75 -8.36 -2.42 6.57
N MET A 76 -7.78 -2.03 7.72
CA MET A 76 -7.59 -2.91 8.86
C MET A 76 -8.81 -2.95 9.81
N SER A 77 -9.78 -2.07 9.61
CA SER A 77 -10.96 -1.92 10.49
C SER A 77 -12.15 -2.75 10.02
#